data_AF-A0A523HL87-F1
#
_entry.id   AF-A0A523HL87-F1
#
_cell.length_a   1.000
_cell.length_b   1.000
_cell.length_c   1.000
_cell.angle_alpha   90.00
_cell.angle_beta   90.00
_cell.angle_gamma   90.00
#
_symmetry.space_group_name_H-M   'P 1'
#
loop_
_entity.id
_entity.type
_entity.pdbx_description
1 polymer ?
#
loop_
_entity_poly.entity_id
_entity_poly.type
_entity_poly.pdbx_seq_one_letter_code
_entity_poly.pdbx_strand_id
1 'polypeptide(L)'
;MISGKGSTEATVKAIKSGAYDYLDKPVDPNRLRTIIAKALEHQSLVIKNRELEQEIQSLSRYEEMVGQDDKIHEVYHLIEAVADTSANVLITGESGTGKELVARAIHKKSSRV
;
A
#
# COMPACT_ATOMS: atom_id res chain seq x y z
N MET A 1 -14.14 -18.49 -13.37
CA MET A 1 -15.37 -19.31 -13.48
C MET A 1 -15.27 -20.09 -14.79
N ILE A 2 -15.36 -21.42 -14.78
CA ILE A 2 -15.26 -22.25 -15.99
C ILE A 2 -16.67 -22.69 -16.39
N SER A 3 -17.22 -22.17 -17.49
CA SER A 3 -18.58 -22.50 -17.96
C SER A 3 -18.55 -23.08 -19.37
N GLY A 4 -19.40 -24.07 -19.64
CA GLY A 4 -19.53 -24.71 -20.95
C GLY A 4 -20.61 -24.03 -21.80
N LYS A 5 -20.29 -23.76 -23.08
CA LYS A 5 -21.17 -23.15 -24.11
C LYS A 5 -22.03 -21.99 -23.57
N GLY A 6 -21.38 -20.87 -23.24
CA GLY A 6 -22.07 -19.60 -23.00
C GLY A 6 -22.23 -18.81 -24.30
N SER A 7 -23.37 -18.17 -24.51
CA SER A 7 -23.52 -17.17 -25.59
C SER A 7 -22.52 -16.02 -25.38
N THR A 8 -22.15 -15.32 -26.45
CA THR A 8 -21.24 -14.16 -26.42
C THR A 8 -21.65 -13.12 -25.36
N GLU A 9 -22.95 -12.96 -25.11
CA GLU A 9 -23.50 -12.09 -24.06
C GLU A 9 -23.10 -12.52 -22.64
N ALA A 10 -23.11 -13.82 -22.34
CA ALA A 10 -22.72 -14.33 -21.04
C ALA A 10 -21.22 -14.10 -20.77
N THR A 11 -20.39 -14.22 -21.80
CA THR A 11 -18.95 -13.95 -21.74
C THR A 11 -18.67 -12.48 -21.45
N VAL A 12 -19.35 -11.55 -22.14
CA VAL A 12 -19.20 -10.11 -21.91
C VAL A 12 -19.65 -9.74 -20.49
N LYS A 13 -20.74 -10.32 -20.00
CA LYS A 13 -21.23 -10.08 -18.64
C LYS A 13 -20.20 -10.53 -17.60
N ALA A 14 -19.57 -11.69 -17.79
CA ALA A 14 -18.57 -12.21 -16.85
C ALA A 14 -17.33 -11.30 -16.75
N ILE A 15 -16.80 -10.81 -17.88
CA ILE A 15 -15.66 -9.87 -17.89
C ILE A 15 -16.05 -8.55 -17.19
N LYS A 16 -17.24 -8.01 -17.48
CA LYS A 16 -17.74 -6.80 -16.81
C LYS A 16 -17.93 -6.99 -15.30
N SER A 17 -18.23 -8.21 -14.86
CA SER A 17 -18.36 -8.55 -13.43
C SER A 17 -17.02 -8.85 -12.75
N GLY A 18 -15.87 -8.60 -13.41
CA GLY A 18 -14.54 -8.74 -12.83
C GLY A 18 -13.88 -10.10 -13.07
N ALA A 19 -14.41 -10.93 -13.97
CA ALA A 19 -13.68 -12.12 -14.40
C ALA A 19 -12.44 -11.70 -15.21
N TYR A 20 -11.29 -12.28 -14.87
CA TYR A 20 -10.03 -11.99 -15.54
C TYR A 20 -10.02 -12.44 -17.01
N ASP A 21 -10.50 -13.66 -17.27
CA ASP A 21 -10.64 -14.20 -18.62
C ASP A 21 -11.69 -15.32 -18.64
N TYR A 22 -12.13 -15.68 -19.84
CA TYR A 22 -13.11 -16.72 -20.12
C TYR A 22 -12.49 -17.85 -20.95
N LEU A 23 -12.92 -19.08 -20.65
CA LEU A 23 -12.47 -20.29 -21.35
C LEU A 23 -13.66 -21.09 -21.87
N ASP A 24 -13.65 -21.30 -23.18
CA ASP A 24 -14.56 -22.20 -23.87
C ASP A 24 -14.21 -23.67 -23.59
N LYS A 25 -15.26 -24.52 -23.54
CA LYS A 25 -15.07 -25.97 -23.58
C LYS A 25 -15.16 -26.48 -25.03
N PRO A 26 -14.32 -27.44 -25.44
CA PRO A 26 -13.26 -28.08 -24.65
C PRO A 26 -12.09 -27.11 -24.38
N VAL A 27 -11.59 -27.13 -23.14
CA VAL A 27 -10.54 -26.19 -22.70
C VAL A 27 -9.23 -26.56 -23.36
N ASP A 28 -8.65 -25.63 -24.10
CA ASP A 28 -7.28 -25.75 -24.61
C ASP A 28 -6.28 -25.62 -23.44
N PRO A 29 -5.50 -26.67 -23.11
CA PRO A 29 -4.52 -26.64 -22.03
C PRO A 29 -3.45 -25.55 -22.19
N ASN A 30 -3.07 -25.20 -23.42
CA ASN A 30 -2.08 -24.15 -23.69
C ASN A 30 -2.66 -22.76 -23.40
N ARG A 31 -3.91 -22.55 -23.80
CA ARG A 31 -4.65 -21.31 -23.49
C ARG A 31 -4.87 -21.15 -21.99
N LEU A 32 -5.24 -22.23 -21.29
CA LEU A 32 -5.37 -22.23 -19.83
C LEU A 32 -4.05 -21.86 -19.14
N ARG A 33 -2.92 -22.46 -19.55
CA ARG A 33 -1.60 -22.12 -19.01
C ARG A 33 -1.24 -20.65 -19.21
N THR A 34 -1.54 -20.10 -20.39
CA THR A 34 -1.27 -18.70 -20.72
C THR A 34 -2.09 -17.76 -19.82
N ILE A 35 -3.37 -18.05 -19.61
CA ILE A 35 -4.24 -17.24 -18.76
C ILE A 35 -3.78 -17.29 -17.30
N ILE A 36 -3.43 -18.48 -16.79
CA ILE A 36 -2.91 -18.63 -15.43
C ILE A 36 -1.61 -17.85 -15.25
N ALA A 37 -0.68 -17.96 -16.19
CA ALA A 37 0.60 -17.24 -16.13
C ALA A 37 0.39 -15.72 -16.05
N LYS A 38 -0.46 -15.17 -16.93
CA LYS A 38 -0.78 -13.73 -16.93
C LYS A 38 -1.52 -13.30 -15.65
N ALA A 39 -2.41 -14.12 -15.13
CA ALA A 39 -3.14 -13.83 -13.89
C ALA A 39 -2.19 -13.77 -12.69
N LEU A 40 -1.24 -14.70 -12.59
CA LEU A 40 -0.21 -14.72 -11.54
C LEU A 40 0.73 -13.51 -11.65
N GLU A 41 1.17 -13.18 -12.86
CA GLU A 41 2.00 -11.99 -13.12
C GLU A 41 1.27 -10.72 -12.69
N HIS A 42 0.02 -10.54 -13.13
CA HIS A 42 -0.80 -9.40 -12.73
C HIS A 42 -0.99 -9.33 -11.20
N GLN A 43 -1.27 -10.45 -10.54
CA GLN A 43 -1.38 -10.50 -9.09
C GLN A 43 -0.07 -10.10 -8.40
N SER A 44 1.07 -10.58 -8.91
CA SER A 44 2.39 -10.23 -8.36
C SER A 44 2.67 -8.73 -8.49
N LEU A 45 2.33 -8.12 -9.62
CA LEU A 45 2.48 -6.69 -9.85
C LEU A 45 1.57 -5.86 -8.95
N VAL A 46 0.31 -6.28 -8.76
CA VAL A 46 -0.62 -5.61 -7.85
C VAL A 46 -0.12 -5.66 -6.40
N ILE A 47 0.39 -6.81 -5.95
CA ILE A 47 0.97 -6.95 -4.61
C ILE A 47 2.19 -6.02 -4.48
N LYS A 48 3.12 -6.06 -5.45
CA LYS A 48 4.33 -5.24 -5.40
C LYS A 48 4.03 -3.75 -5.43
N ASN A 49 3.07 -3.33 -6.26
CA ASN A 49 2.63 -1.94 -6.32
C ASN A 49 2.08 -1.50 -4.95
N ARG A 50 1.21 -2.31 -4.33
CA ARG A 50 0.67 -2.03 -3.00
C ARG A 50 1.75 -1.95 -1.93
N GLU A 51 2.75 -2.83 -1.95
CA GLU A 51 3.91 -2.78 -1.04
C GLU A 51 4.70 -1.48 -1.21
N LEU A 52 4.98 -1.09 -2.46
CA LEU A 52 5.71 0.15 -2.78
C LEU A 52 4.90 1.40 -2.36
N GLU A 53 3.59 1.40 -2.58
CA GLU A 53 2.70 2.46 -2.10
C GLU A 53 2.73 2.55 -0.58
N GLN A 54 2.71 1.42 0.13
CA GLN A 54 2.83 1.40 1.59
C GLN A 54 4.20 1.88 2.07
N GLU A 55 5.28 1.54 1.38
CA GLU A 55 6.64 1.99 1.67
C GLU A 55 6.75 3.51 1.47
N ILE A 56 6.29 4.04 0.33
CA ILE A 56 6.21 5.48 0.08
C ILE A 56 5.33 6.17 1.12
N GLN A 57 4.18 5.59 1.47
CA GLN A 57 3.30 6.12 2.50
C GLN A 57 4.00 6.13 3.87
N SER A 58 4.79 5.11 4.20
CA SER A 58 5.58 5.07 5.42
C SER A 58 6.65 6.15 5.46
N LEU A 59 7.27 6.47 4.32
CA LEU A 59 8.24 7.56 4.18
C LEU A 59 7.59 8.95 4.23
N SER A 60 6.32 9.06 3.83
CA SER A 60 5.54 10.31 3.81
C SER A 60 4.59 10.48 5.00
N ARG A 61 4.63 9.57 5.99
CA ARG A 61 3.83 9.63 7.24
C ARG A 61 4.02 10.91 8.05
N TYR A 62 5.05 11.68 7.74
CA TYR A 62 5.40 12.93 8.40
C TYR A 62 5.49 14.03 7.37
N GLU A 63 4.41 14.30 6.62
CA GLU A 63 4.26 15.22 5.45
C GLU A 63 5.29 16.37 5.28
N GLU A 64 5.78 16.97 6.37
CA GLU A 64 6.75 18.09 6.37
C GLU A 64 8.21 17.68 6.67
N MET A 65 8.46 16.49 7.24
CA MET A 65 9.78 15.94 7.54
C MET A 65 10.25 15.01 6.43
N VAL A 66 11.40 15.34 5.84
CA VAL A 66 12.05 14.54 4.81
C VAL A 66 13.38 14.02 5.37
N GLY A 67 13.53 12.70 5.41
CA GLY A 67 14.76 12.03 5.80
C GLY A 67 14.65 10.51 5.68
N GLN A 68 15.76 9.86 5.32
CA GLN A 68 15.87 8.42 5.06
C GLN A 68 17.02 7.74 5.84
N ASP A 69 17.71 8.49 6.70
CA ASP A 69 18.81 7.96 7.52
C ASP A 69 18.26 7.20 8.75
N ASP A 70 18.97 6.19 9.22
CA ASP A 70 18.57 5.38 10.38
C ASP A 70 18.23 6.24 11.60
N LYS A 71 18.95 7.36 11.81
CA LYS A 71 18.68 8.28 12.94
C LYS A 71 17.32 8.96 12.85
N ILE A 72 16.83 9.29 11.65
CA ILE A 72 15.51 9.91 11.53
C ILE A 72 14.41 8.86 11.69
N HIS A 73 14.66 7.61 11.32
CA HIS A 73 13.74 6.50 11.58
C HIS A 73 13.53 6.27 13.08
N GLU A 74 14.59 6.38 13.89
CA GLU A 74 14.46 6.34 15.35
C GLU A 74 13.54 7.47 15.87
N VAL A 75 13.69 8.69 15.35
CA VAL A 75 12.83 9.82 15.70
C VAL A 75 11.37 9.54 15.32
N TYR A 76 11.13 8.98 14.12
CA TYR A 76 9.79 8.59 13.68
C TYR A 76 9.13 7.56 14.62
N HIS A 77 9.88 6.54 15.02
CA HIS A 77 9.42 5.55 16.00
C HIS A 77 9.11 6.19 17.35
N LEU A 78 9.96 7.11 17.82
CA LEU A 78 9.72 7.82 19.08
C LEU A 78 8.43 8.64 19.01
N ILE A 79 8.20 9.35 17.89
CA ILE A 79 6.96 10.11 17.66
C ILE A 79 5.74 9.19 17.72
N GLU A 80 5.77 8.03 17.06
CA GLU A 80 4.67 7.06 17.11
C GLU A 80 4.42 6.52 18.51
N ALA A 81 5.48 6.26 19.28
CA ALA A 81 5.39 5.75 20.63
C ALA A 81 4.80 6.77 21.62
N VAL A 82 5.13 8.06 21.46
CA VAL A 82 4.71 9.10 22.43
C VAL A 82 3.43 9.82 22.05
N ALA A 83 3.03 9.83 20.77
CA ALA A 83 1.92 10.64 20.26
C ALA A 83 0.60 10.44 21.03
N ASP A 84 0.24 9.21 21.38
CA ASP A 84 -1.03 8.92 22.08
C ASP A 84 -0.89 8.84 23.61
N THR A 85 0.30 9.12 24.14
CA THR A 85 0.59 9.08 25.59
C THR A 85 0.29 10.41 26.28
N SER A 86 0.15 10.41 27.61
CA SER A 86 0.03 11.65 28.44
C SER A 86 1.36 12.21 28.91
N ALA A 87 2.48 11.70 28.41
CA ALA A 87 3.79 12.15 28.81
C ALA A 87 4.10 13.52 28.21
N ASN A 88 4.78 14.37 29.00
CA ASN A 88 5.39 15.59 28.47
C ASN A 88 6.63 15.20 27.65
N VAL A 89 6.73 15.74 26.42
CA VAL A 89 7.84 15.46 25.51
C VAL A 89 8.76 16.68 25.40
N LEU A 90 10.07 16.47 25.56
CA LEU A 90 11.09 17.48 25.33
C LEU A 90 11.82 17.19 24.01
N ILE A 91 11.87 18.17 23.11
CA ILE A 91 12.54 18.05 21.81
C ILE A 91 13.79 18.93 21.81
N THR A 92 14.96 18.34 21.61
CA THR A 92 16.27 19.03 21.62
C THR A 92 16.97 18.94 20.27
N GLY A 93 17.89 19.87 20.01
CA GLY A 93 18.65 19.93 18.76
C GLY A 93 19.04 21.35 18.39
N GLU A 94 19.99 21.49 17.46
CA GLU A 94 20.48 22.79 16.99
C GLU A 94 19.41 23.58 16.23
N SER A 95 19.63 24.88 16.03
CA SER A 95 18.71 25.71 15.24
C SER A 95 18.63 25.19 13.79
N GLY A 96 17.43 25.14 13.22
CA GLY A 96 17.21 24.66 11.85
C GLY A 96 17.12 23.14 11.65
N THR A 97 17.24 22.33 12.71
CA THR A 97 17.16 20.84 12.65
C THR A 97 15.74 20.26 12.54
N GLY A 98 14.71 21.10 12.39
CA GLY A 98 13.33 20.63 12.22
C GLY A 98 12.59 20.22 13.50
N LYS A 99 13.04 20.66 14.69
CA LYS A 99 12.35 20.39 15.98
C LYS A 99 10.86 20.73 15.98
N GLU A 100 10.48 21.80 15.28
CA GLU A 100 9.09 22.21 15.18
C GLU A 100 8.24 21.23 14.36
N LEU A 101 8.84 20.61 13.34
CA LEU A 101 8.19 19.59 12.53
C LEU A 101 7.94 18.32 13.36
N VAL A 102 8.89 17.96 14.22
CA VAL A 102 8.72 16.85 15.18
C VAL A 102 7.56 17.13 16.15
N ALA A 103 7.47 18.34 16.69
CA ALA A 103 6.38 18.73 17.58
C ALA A 103 5.01 18.66 16.88
N ARG A 104 4.92 19.20 15.65
CA ARG A 104 3.70 19.13 14.82
C ARG A 104 3.30 17.70 14.48
N ALA A 105 4.28 16.84 14.20
CA ALA A 105 4.03 15.43 13.93
C ALA A 105 3.45 14.69 15.14
N ILE A 106 3.99 14.93 16.34
CA ILE A 106 3.44 14.39 17.60
C ILE A 106 2.00 14.87 17.77
N HIS A 107 1.75 16.17 17.59
CA HIS A 107 0.42 16.75 17.76
C HIS A 107 -0.59 16.18 16.75
N LYS A 108 -0.25 16.09 15.45
CA LYS A 108 -1.13 15.53 14.40
C LYS A 108 -1.50 14.07 14.66
N LYS A 109 -0.59 13.28 15.23
CA LYS A 109 -0.82 11.86 15.54
C LYS A 109 -1.46 11.64 16.91
N SER A 110 -1.53 12.66 17.76
CA SER A 110 -2.12 12.56 19.08
C SER A 110 -3.64 12.58 19.00
N SER A 111 -4.32 11.78 19.83
CA SER A 111 -5.75 11.94 20.10
C SER A 111 -6.07 13.16 20.99
N ARG A 112 -5.03 13.90 21.43
CA ARG A 112 -5.15 15.12 22.23
C ARG A 112 -5.26 16.32 21.29
N VAL A 113 -6.30 17.12 21.52
CA VAL A 113 -6.57 18.37 20.79
C VAL A 113 -5.80 19.51 21.41
#